data_AF-A0A933ZVM3-F1
#
_entry.id   AF-A0A933ZVM3-F1
#
_cell.length_a   1.000
_cell.length_b   1.000
_cell.length_c   1.000
_cell.angle_alpha   90.00
_cell.angle_beta   90.00
_cell.angle_gamma   90.00
#
_symmetry.space_group_name_H-M   'P 1'
#
loop_
_entity.id
_entity.type
_entity.pdbx_description
1 polymer ?
#
loop_
_entity_poly.entity_id
_entity_poly.type
_entity_poly.pdbx_seq_one_letter_code
_entity_poly.pdbx_strand_id
1 'polypeptide(L)'
;MDQARAELEKEQRDLVGKVRALHATVLGLDAQIALARTGLERRDQLRSLTGRRLEQHAATVLDQSLTDLDYLDALTGLQELESRRRQVFHELLVQLGLSPGSSLELAGATFECAAPPADPGPLLERAKSQSPRLRSFQARQAEVDAERSRLKLELVPWFEHVQLSYVFRAEKDPAYLALRFGITLPLLDWNGAELRAVAAKRARIDQEYRAETQELASRVRRALEERAEQAELVRRYREAEPVLENGLKHLGRALELGEADLLQMALLQTRVLAASRARLRATLECRLTQIELERLVGAEVPEAR
;
A
#
# COMPACT_ATOMS: atom_id res chain seq x y z
N MET A 1 20.14 -18.59 4.58
CA MET A 1 19.10 -18.49 5.63
C MET A 1 18.50 -17.09 5.70
N ASP A 2 19.31 -16.03 5.72
CA ASP A 2 18.79 -14.66 5.89
C ASP A 2 18.00 -14.10 4.69
N GLN A 3 18.33 -14.52 3.47
CA GLN A 3 17.57 -14.13 2.27
C GLN A 3 16.13 -14.69 2.29
N ALA A 4 15.99 -15.99 2.58
CA ALA A 4 14.67 -16.63 2.67
C ALA A 4 13.80 -16.02 3.78
N ARG A 5 14.40 -15.59 4.89
CA ARG A 5 13.70 -14.87 5.96
C ARG A 5 13.23 -13.49 5.51
N ALA A 6 14.08 -12.73 4.83
CA ALA A 6 13.73 -11.40 4.32
C ALA A 6 12.61 -11.47 3.25
N GLU A 7 12.64 -12.49 2.39
CA GLU A 7 11.58 -12.75 1.41
C GLU A 7 10.27 -13.12 2.09
N LEU A 8 10.29 -14.03 3.06
CA LEU A 8 9.10 -14.40 3.83
C LEU A 8 8.50 -13.20 4.57
N GLU A 9 9.31 -12.38 5.23
CA GLU A 9 8.84 -11.18 5.92
C GLU A 9 8.22 -10.17 4.96
N LYS A 10 8.77 -10.04 3.74
CA LYS A 10 8.20 -9.17 2.71
C LYS A 10 6.84 -9.69 2.27
N GLU A 11 6.74 -10.97 1.90
CA GLU A 11 5.48 -11.59 1.46
C GLU A 11 4.41 -11.53 2.55
N GLN A 12 4.79 -11.72 3.82
CA GLN A 12 3.88 -11.56 4.95
C GLN A 12 3.34 -10.12 5.07
N ARG A 13 4.21 -9.11 4.94
CA ARG A 13 3.77 -7.70 4.97
C ARG A 13 2.89 -7.35 3.77
N ASP A 14 3.22 -7.86 2.60
CA ASP A 14 2.44 -7.65 1.38
C ASP A 14 1.05 -8.29 1.50
N LEU A 15 0.97 -9.51 2.06
CA LEU A 15 -0.31 -10.17 2.36
C LEU A 15 -1.14 -9.40 3.39
N VAL A 16 -0.53 -9.00 4.51
CA VAL A 16 -1.24 -8.22 5.56
C VAL A 16 -1.75 -6.89 5.00
N GLY A 17 -0.93 -6.17 4.23
CA GLY A 17 -1.32 -4.93 3.56
C GLY A 17 -2.49 -5.16 2.60
N LYS A 18 -2.42 -6.21 1.78
CA LYS A 18 -3.48 -6.57 0.83
C LYS A 18 -4.79 -6.90 1.53
N VAL A 19 -4.76 -7.73 2.58
CA VAL A 19 -5.96 -8.09 3.35
C VAL A 19 -6.58 -6.86 4.01
N ARG A 20 -5.76 -5.98 4.62
CA ARG A 20 -6.24 -4.71 5.21
C ARG A 20 -6.87 -3.80 4.16
N ALA A 21 -6.27 -3.69 2.97
CA ALA A 21 -6.80 -2.87 1.88
C ALA A 21 -8.12 -3.39 1.33
N LEU A 22 -8.24 -4.70 1.11
CA LEU A 22 -9.49 -5.34 0.69
C LEU A 22 -10.58 -5.16 1.74
N HIS A 23 -10.25 -5.37 3.02
CA HIS A 23 -11.16 -5.14 4.14
C HIS A 23 -11.69 -3.69 4.17
N ALA A 24 -10.80 -2.70 4.10
CA ALA A 24 -11.17 -1.29 4.06
C ALA A 24 -12.05 -0.96 2.84
N THR A 25 -11.74 -1.57 1.69
CA THR A 25 -12.52 -1.39 0.45
C THR A 25 -13.94 -1.94 0.59
N VAL A 26 -14.13 -3.10 1.21
CA VAL A 26 -15.47 -3.65 1.45
C VAL A 26 -16.27 -2.72 2.36
N LEU A 27 -15.69 -2.25 3.47
CA LEU A 27 -16.36 -1.31 4.37
C LEU A 27 -16.71 0.01 3.67
N GLY A 28 -15.81 0.54 2.84
CA GLY A 28 -16.05 1.75 2.05
C GLY A 28 -17.14 1.57 0.97
N LEU A 29 -17.26 0.37 0.40
CA LEU A 29 -18.35 0.02 -0.52
C LEU A 29 -19.68 -0.15 0.23
N ASP A 30 -19.68 -0.78 1.41
CA ASP A 30 -20.87 -0.93 2.24
C ASP A 30 -21.43 0.46 2.65
N ALA A 31 -20.57 1.41 3.01
CA ALA A 31 -20.96 2.80 3.26
C ALA A 31 -21.53 3.51 2.01
N GLN A 32 -20.95 3.27 0.83
CA GLN A 32 -21.46 3.82 -0.43
C GLN A 32 -22.80 3.21 -0.83
N ILE A 33 -23.01 1.90 -0.60
CA ILE A 33 -24.28 1.20 -0.82
C ILE A 33 -25.36 1.77 0.11
N ALA A 34 -25.04 1.98 1.39
CA ALA A 34 -25.98 2.60 2.33
C ALA A 34 -26.42 3.99 1.86
N LEU A 35 -25.46 4.84 1.44
CA LEU A 35 -25.75 6.16 0.88
C LEU A 35 -26.59 6.07 -0.42
N ALA A 36 -26.27 5.12 -1.30
CA ALA A 36 -26.98 4.92 -2.56
C ALA A 36 -28.44 4.49 -2.33
N ARG A 37 -28.69 3.63 -1.34
CA ARG A 37 -30.06 3.22 -0.94
C ARG A 37 -30.88 4.41 -0.45
N THR A 38 -30.33 5.23 0.45
CA THR A 38 -31.00 6.48 0.88
C THR A 38 -31.22 7.43 -0.29
N GLY A 39 -30.28 7.51 -1.23
CA GLY A 39 -30.41 8.31 -2.45
C GLY A 39 -31.48 7.80 -3.42
N LEU A 40 -31.72 6.49 -3.46
CA LEU A 40 -32.74 5.84 -4.27
C LEU A 40 -34.14 6.09 -3.67
N GLU A 41 -34.30 5.94 -2.36
CA GLU A 41 -35.55 6.24 -1.65
C GLU A 41 -36.01 7.69 -1.89
N ARG A 42 -35.09 8.66 -1.85
CA ARG A 42 -35.40 10.07 -2.13
C ARG A 42 -35.86 10.30 -3.57
N ARG A 43 -35.26 9.59 -4.54
CA ARG A 43 -35.65 9.67 -5.95
C ARG A 43 -37.02 9.05 -6.19
N ASP A 44 -37.32 7.94 -5.53
CA ASP A 44 -38.63 7.30 -5.61
C ASP A 44 -39.74 8.19 -5.02
N GLN A 45 -39.46 8.89 -3.91
CA GLN A 45 -40.37 9.90 -3.35
C GLN A 45 -40.61 11.06 -4.33
N LEU A 46 -39.55 11.56 -4.98
CA LEU A 46 -39.66 12.63 -5.98
C LEU A 46 -40.48 12.16 -7.19
N ARG A 47 -40.18 10.97 -7.70
CA ARG A 47 -40.92 10.32 -8.79
C ARG A 47 -42.42 10.19 -8.45
N SER A 48 -42.74 9.74 -7.25
CA SER A 48 -44.12 9.62 -6.76
C SER A 48 -44.83 10.98 -6.62
N LEU A 49 -44.10 12.02 -6.21
CA LEU A 49 -44.64 13.38 -6.13
C LEU A 49 -44.92 13.95 -7.53
N THR A 50 -44.00 13.76 -8.48
CA THR A 50 -44.17 14.18 -9.88
C THR A 50 -45.36 13.48 -10.52
N GLY A 51 -45.56 12.19 -10.27
CA GLY A 51 -46.73 11.45 -10.74
C GLY A 51 -48.05 12.04 -10.26
N ARG A 52 -48.15 12.35 -8.96
CA ARG A 52 -49.35 13.02 -8.40
C ARG A 52 -49.58 14.41 -8.99
N ARG A 53 -48.52 15.17 -9.28
CA ARG A 53 -48.65 16.49 -9.93
C ARG A 53 -49.06 16.37 -11.40
N LEU A 54 -48.61 15.34 -12.10
CA LEU A 54 -49.02 15.07 -13.47
C LEU A 54 -50.53 14.79 -13.56
N GLU A 55 -51.06 13.98 -12.64
CA GLU A 55 -52.50 13.71 -12.51
C GLU A 55 -53.31 14.99 -12.24
N GLN A 56 -52.72 15.96 -11.55
CA GLN A 56 -53.32 17.26 -11.26
C GLN A 56 -53.04 18.31 -12.35
N HIS A 57 -52.44 17.93 -13.48
CA HIS A 57 -51.99 18.82 -14.56
C HIS A 57 -51.02 19.94 -14.10
N ALA A 58 -50.34 19.72 -12.97
CA ALA A 58 -49.36 20.62 -12.36
C ALA A 58 -47.90 20.20 -12.61
N ALA A 59 -47.68 19.20 -13.47
CA ALA A 59 -46.41 18.74 -14.03
C ALA A 59 -46.63 18.21 -15.45
N THR A 60 -45.56 18.04 -16.22
CA THR A 60 -45.59 17.54 -17.59
C THR A 60 -45.17 16.08 -17.69
N VAL A 61 -45.51 15.42 -18.80
CA VAL A 61 -45.04 14.04 -19.09
C VAL A 61 -43.50 13.99 -19.18
N LEU A 62 -42.88 15.09 -19.59
CA LEU A 62 -41.42 15.22 -19.61
C LEU A 62 -40.85 15.15 -18.19
N ASP A 63 -41.44 15.86 -17.23
CA ASP A 63 -41.00 15.83 -15.83
C ASP A 63 -41.07 14.42 -15.25
N GLN A 64 -42.18 13.70 -15.52
CA GLN A 64 -42.32 12.30 -15.11
C GLN A 64 -41.20 11.44 -15.70
N SER A 65 -40.97 11.55 -17.02
CA SER A 65 -39.94 10.78 -17.73
C SER A 65 -38.54 11.05 -17.21
N LEU A 66 -38.23 12.31 -16.85
CA LEU A 66 -36.95 12.69 -16.24
C LEU A 66 -36.78 12.05 -14.86
N THR A 67 -37.81 12.09 -14.00
CA THR A 67 -37.73 11.45 -12.67
C THR A 67 -37.68 9.93 -12.73
N ASP A 68 -38.32 9.32 -13.72
CA ASP A 68 -38.23 7.88 -13.99
C ASP A 68 -36.80 7.50 -14.39
N LEU A 69 -36.18 8.27 -15.29
CA LEU A 69 -34.80 8.07 -15.72
C LEU A 69 -33.82 8.23 -14.55
N ASP A 70 -33.95 9.29 -13.76
CA ASP A 70 -33.11 9.53 -12.57
C ASP A 70 -33.17 8.36 -11.57
N TYR A 71 -34.37 7.78 -11.37
CA TYR A 71 -34.57 6.60 -10.53
C TYR A 71 -33.87 5.37 -11.09
N LEU A 72 -34.02 5.09 -12.39
CA LEU A 72 -33.40 3.95 -13.06
C LEU A 72 -31.86 4.06 -13.05
N ASP A 73 -31.31 5.26 -13.24
CA ASP A 73 -29.87 5.51 -13.16
C ASP A 73 -29.35 5.24 -11.75
N ALA A 74 -30.07 5.68 -10.71
CA ALA A 74 -29.70 5.41 -9.32
C ALA A 74 -29.78 3.92 -8.96
N LEU A 75 -30.79 3.21 -9.47
CA LEU A 75 -30.93 1.77 -9.29
C LEU A 75 -29.77 1.01 -9.94
N THR A 76 -29.40 1.39 -11.17
CA THR A 76 -28.26 0.81 -11.89
C THR A 76 -26.96 1.04 -11.12
N GLY A 77 -26.71 2.27 -10.66
CA GLY A 77 -25.54 2.58 -9.85
C GLY A 77 -25.47 1.81 -8.52
N LEU A 78 -26.61 1.54 -7.88
CA LEU A 78 -26.67 0.67 -6.69
C LEU A 78 -26.27 -0.77 -7.02
N GLN A 79 -26.81 -1.33 -8.11
CA GLN A 79 -26.48 -2.70 -8.55
C GLN A 79 -25.00 -2.87 -8.90
N GLU A 80 -24.39 -1.85 -9.54
CA GLU A 80 -22.95 -1.82 -9.81
C GLU A 80 -22.12 -1.84 -8.53
N LEU A 81 -22.48 -1.03 -7.52
CA LEU A 81 -21.82 -1.00 -6.22
C LEU A 81 -21.93 -2.35 -5.51
N GLU A 82 -23.12 -2.97 -5.51
CA GLU A 82 -23.33 -4.29 -4.91
C GLU A 82 -22.54 -5.39 -5.62
N SER A 83 -22.46 -5.33 -6.96
CA SER A 83 -21.63 -6.24 -7.76
C SER A 83 -20.15 -6.11 -7.41
N ARG A 84 -19.63 -4.88 -7.38
CA ARG A 84 -18.24 -4.60 -7.00
C ARG A 84 -17.94 -5.04 -5.57
N ARG A 85 -18.88 -4.81 -4.64
CA ARG A 85 -18.76 -5.27 -3.25
C ARG A 85 -18.66 -6.78 -3.16
N ARG A 86 -19.46 -7.53 -3.92
CA ARG A 86 -19.36 -9.00 -3.99
C ARG A 86 -18.00 -9.46 -4.54
N GLN A 87 -17.49 -8.80 -5.58
CA GLN A 87 -16.19 -9.12 -6.17
C GLN A 87 -15.04 -8.92 -5.17
N VAL A 88 -14.95 -7.74 -4.54
CA VAL A 88 -13.91 -7.42 -3.56
C VAL A 88 -14.02 -8.32 -2.33
N PHE A 89 -15.24 -8.60 -1.87
CA PHE A 89 -15.45 -9.52 -0.75
C PHE A 89 -15.02 -10.95 -1.08
N HIS A 90 -15.28 -11.43 -2.30
CA HIS A 90 -14.77 -12.73 -2.72
C HIS A 90 -13.25 -12.77 -2.77
N GLU A 91 -12.60 -11.71 -3.27
CA GLU A 91 -11.14 -11.61 -3.24
C GLU A 91 -10.60 -11.64 -1.80
N LEU A 92 -11.27 -10.96 -0.86
CA LEU A 92 -10.92 -11.01 0.56
C LEU A 92 -11.01 -12.45 1.11
N LEU A 93 -12.08 -13.18 0.82
CA LEU A 93 -12.23 -14.58 1.25
C LEU A 93 -11.10 -15.46 0.70
N VAL A 94 -10.71 -15.27 -0.55
CA VAL A 94 -9.59 -16.00 -1.17
C VAL A 94 -8.28 -15.70 -0.45
N GLN A 95 -7.99 -14.43 -0.13
CA GLN A 95 -6.77 -14.07 0.62
C GLN A 95 -6.76 -14.62 2.05
N LEU A 96 -7.94 -14.84 2.64
CA LEU A 96 -8.09 -15.45 3.97
C LEU A 96 -8.12 -17.00 3.94
N GLY A 97 -8.10 -17.62 2.75
CA GLY A 97 -8.20 -19.07 2.61
C GLY A 97 -9.58 -19.64 2.96
N LEU A 98 -10.63 -18.81 2.90
CA LEU A 98 -12.01 -19.22 3.22
C LEU A 98 -12.76 -19.66 1.95
N SER A 99 -13.67 -20.62 2.10
CA SER A 99 -14.47 -21.14 0.98
C SER A 99 -15.44 -20.09 0.43
N PRO A 100 -15.74 -20.11 -0.88
CA PRO A 100 -16.79 -19.28 -1.46
C PRO A 100 -18.13 -19.58 -0.79
N GLY A 101 -18.81 -18.54 -0.29
CA GLY A 101 -20.07 -18.66 0.45
C GLY A 101 -19.94 -18.63 1.97
N SER A 102 -18.71 -18.57 2.51
CA SER A 102 -18.51 -18.33 3.95
C SER A 102 -19.09 -16.97 4.34
N SER A 103 -19.94 -16.95 5.38
CA SER A 103 -20.43 -15.70 5.96
C SER A 103 -19.38 -15.15 6.93
N LEU A 104 -18.86 -13.97 6.64
CA LEU A 104 -17.97 -13.22 7.53
C LEU A 104 -18.61 -11.87 7.81
N GLU A 105 -18.87 -11.58 9.08
CA GLU A 105 -19.30 -10.24 9.50
C GLU A 105 -18.07 -9.35 9.65
N LEU A 106 -18.02 -8.28 8.86
CA LEU A 106 -16.95 -7.30 8.91
C LEU A 106 -17.34 -6.21 9.90
N ALA A 107 -16.69 -6.20 11.06
CA ALA A 107 -16.77 -5.09 11.98
C ALA A 107 -15.68 -4.05 11.65
N GLY A 108 -16.06 -2.79 11.54
CA GLY A 108 -15.14 -1.69 11.30
C GLY A 108 -15.38 -0.55 12.27
N ALA A 109 -14.34 -0.12 12.97
CA ALA A 109 -14.35 1.17 13.63
C ALA A 109 -14.42 2.28 12.57
N THR A 110 -15.10 3.38 12.87
CA THR A 110 -15.09 4.60 12.04
C THR A 110 -13.66 5.07 11.87
N PHE A 111 -13.18 5.07 10.62
CA PHE A 111 -11.88 5.61 10.29
C PHE A 111 -11.98 7.12 10.06
N GLU A 112 -11.20 7.89 10.83
CA GLU A 112 -11.06 9.32 10.60
C GLU A 112 -9.79 9.59 9.80
N CYS A 113 -9.95 10.18 8.63
CA CYS A 113 -8.83 10.59 7.81
C CYS A 113 -8.13 11.80 8.46
N ALA A 114 -7.00 11.55 9.12
CA ALA A 114 -6.14 12.57 9.68
C ALA A 114 -4.94 12.86 8.75
N ALA A 115 -4.50 14.12 8.77
CA ALA A 115 -3.30 14.54 8.07
C ALA A 115 -2.06 13.77 8.58
N PRO A 116 -1.10 13.45 7.70
CA PRO A 116 0.15 12.84 8.11
C PRO A 116 1.01 13.83 8.92
N PRO A 117 1.99 13.34 9.70
CA PRO A 117 2.95 14.19 10.39
C PRO A 117 3.73 15.09 9.41
N ALA A 118 4.00 16.32 9.83
CA ALA A 118 4.64 17.34 8.98
C ALA A 118 6.09 16.99 8.59
N ASP A 119 6.82 16.29 9.46
CA ASP A 119 8.19 15.85 9.18
C ASP A 119 8.22 14.39 8.66
N PRO A 120 8.58 14.16 7.38
CA PRO A 120 8.70 12.82 6.82
C PRO A 120 9.99 12.09 7.24
N GLY A 121 10.99 12.79 7.80
CA GLY A 121 12.31 12.25 8.10
C GLY A 121 12.28 10.98 8.97
N PRO A 122 11.62 10.98 10.14
CA PRO A 122 11.54 9.81 11.01
C PRO A 122 10.87 8.60 10.35
N LEU A 123 9.87 8.82 9.49
CA LEU A 123 9.17 7.75 8.76
C LEU A 123 10.07 7.15 7.67
N LEU A 124 10.84 7.98 6.97
CA LEU A 124 11.79 7.52 5.95
C LEU A 124 12.91 6.67 6.56
N GLU A 125 13.49 7.10 7.68
CA GLU A 125 14.53 6.33 8.36
C GLU A 125 13.98 5.02 8.94
N ARG A 126 12.75 5.03 9.44
CA ARG A 126 12.07 3.81 9.86
C ARG A 126 11.80 2.87 8.69
N ALA A 127 11.29 3.37 7.57
CA ALA A 127 11.06 2.56 6.37
C ALA A 127 12.36 1.92 5.87
N LYS A 128 13.47 2.67 5.83
CA LYS A 128 14.79 2.14 5.45
C LYS A 128 15.27 1.04 6.40
N SER A 129 15.22 1.29 7.70
CA SER A 129 15.71 0.35 8.72
C SER A 129 14.86 -0.92 8.82
N GLN A 130 13.55 -0.82 8.58
CA GLN A 130 12.64 -1.97 8.65
C GLN A 130 12.47 -2.71 7.33
N SER A 131 12.99 -2.20 6.20
CA SER A 131 12.84 -2.82 4.88
C SER A 131 13.54 -4.19 4.81
N PRO A 132 12.81 -5.30 4.61
CA PRO A 132 13.42 -6.62 4.41
C PRO A 132 14.28 -6.67 3.15
N ARG A 133 13.88 -5.93 2.11
CA ARG A 133 14.59 -5.89 0.83
C ARG A 133 15.95 -5.20 0.95
N LEU A 134 16.03 -4.08 1.66
CA LEU A 134 17.33 -3.43 1.92
C LEU A 134 18.26 -4.30 2.78
N ARG A 135 17.72 -5.00 3.78
CA ARG A 135 18.49 -6.00 4.55
C ARG A 135 19.02 -7.13 3.67
N SER A 136 18.23 -7.61 2.71
CA SER A 136 18.66 -8.65 1.76
C SER A 136 19.84 -8.20 0.89
N PHE A 137 19.85 -6.93 0.46
CA PHE A 137 20.97 -6.35 -0.27
C PHE A 137 22.22 -6.27 0.61
N GLN A 138 22.10 -5.79 1.85
CA GLN A 138 23.24 -5.74 2.79
C GLN A 138 23.84 -7.14 3.05
N ALA A 139 23.01 -8.18 3.14
CA ALA A 139 23.49 -9.55 3.25
C ALA A 139 24.25 -10.02 2.00
N ARG A 140 23.74 -9.71 0.80
CA ARG A 140 24.44 -10.01 -0.48
C ARG A 140 25.76 -9.26 -0.60
N GLN A 141 25.80 -8.02 -0.14
CA GLN A 141 27.02 -7.23 -0.08
C GLN A 141 28.08 -7.90 0.80
N ALA A 142 27.70 -8.33 2.01
CA ALA A 142 28.58 -9.05 2.92
C ALA A 142 29.09 -10.38 2.34
N GLU A 143 28.23 -11.11 1.61
CA GLU A 143 28.60 -12.36 0.92
C GLU A 143 29.67 -12.11 -0.16
N VAL A 144 29.47 -11.08 -0.99
CA VAL A 144 30.44 -10.69 -2.03
C VAL A 144 31.74 -10.15 -1.44
N ASP A 145 31.67 -9.43 -0.32
CA ASP A 145 32.85 -8.94 0.39
C ASP A 145 33.65 -10.09 1.03
N ALA A 146 32.97 -11.13 1.52
CA ALA A 146 33.60 -12.36 2.00
C ALA A 146 34.26 -13.15 0.85
N GLU A 147 33.57 -13.29 -0.30
CA GLU A 147 34.11 -13.90 -1.52
C GLU A 147 35.37 -13.17 -2.01
N ARG A 148 35.32 -11.83 -2.04
CA ARG A 148 36.47 -10.98 -2.37
C ARG A 148 37.64 -11.19 -1.40
N SER A 149 37.35 -11.32 -0.12
CA SER A 149 38.38 -11.52 0.91
C SER A 149 39.03 -12.90 0.80
N ARG A 150 38.25 -13.94 0.48
CA ARG A 150 38.77 -15.29 0.19
C ARG A 150 39.74 -15.27 -1.00
N LEU A 151 39.33 -14.69 -2.13
CA LEU A 151 40.19 -14.57 -3.32
C LEU A 151 41.47 -13.78 -3.05
N LYS A 152 41.41 -12.76 -2.18
CA LYS A 152 42.60 -12.02 -1.77
C LYS A 152 43.53 -12.86 -0.89
N LEU A 153 42.99 -13.69 -0.01
CA LEU A 153 43.79 -14.56 0.86
C LEU A 153 44.47 -15.67 0.08
N GLU A 154 43.83 -16.19 -0.98
CA GLU A 154 44.45 -17.16 -1.90
C GLU A 154 45.68 -16.59 -2.62
N LEU A 155 45.77 -15.27 -2.77
CA LEU A 155 46.93 -14.58 -3.35
C LEU A 155 48.05 -14.29 -2.33
N VAL A 156 47.82 -14.50 -1.04
CA VAL A 156 48.84 -14.31 0.00
C VAL A 156 49.67 -15.59 0.09
N PRO A 157 51.00 -15.55 -0.15
CA PRO A 157 51.85 -16.73 0.00
C PRO A 157 51.84 -17.15 1.48
N TRP A 158 51.28 -18.33 1.74
CA TRP A 158 51.23 -18.94 3.07
C TRP A 158 52.10 -20.20 3.10
N PHE A 159 52.60 -20.55 4.28
CA PHE A 159 53.39 -21.77 4.45
C PHE A 159 52.47 -22.99 4.30
N GLU A 160 52.57 -23.70 3.17
CA GLU A 160 51.76 -24.92 2.96
C GLU A 160 52.15 -26.05 3.92
N HIS A 161 53.44 -26.12 4.28
CA HIS A 161 53.91 -27.08 5.26
C HIS A 161 55.16 -26.59 6.01
N VAL A 162 55.15 -26.82 7.32
CA VAL A 162 56.34 -26.76 8.18
C VAL A 162 56.72 -28.20 8.48
N GLN A 163 57.79 -28.69 7.86
CA GLN A 163 58.30 -30.04 8.12
C GLN A 163 59.48 -29.95 9.08
N LEU A 164 59.29 -30.43 10.31
CA LEU A 164 60.37 -30.64 11.27
C LEU A 164 60.86 -32.08 11.10
N SER A 165 62.03 -32.26 10.49
CA SER A 165 62.65 -33.57 10.33
C SER A 165 63.82 -33.74 11.29
N TYR A 166 63.74 -34.74 12.16
CA TYR A 166 64.84 -35.16 13.03
C TYR A 166 65.44 -36.44 12.46
N VAL A 167 66.69 -36.40 11.98
CA VAL A 167 67.34 -37.56 11.36
C VAL A 167 68.42 -38.08 12.31
N PHE A 168 68.20 -39.25 12.89
CA PHE A 168 69.27 -40.03 13.53
C PHE A 168 69.91 -40.94 12.46
N ARG A 169 71.20 -40.74 12.16
CA ARG A 169 71.99 -41.68 11.36
C ARG A 169 73.14 -42.23 12.19
N ALA A 170 73.21 -43.54 12.27
CA ALA A 170 74.28 -44.26 12.96
C ALA A 170 75.45 -44.51 12.00
N GLU A 171 76.24 -43.48 11.69
CA GLU A 171 77.70 -43.59 11.47
C GLU A 171 78.31 -42.22 11.10
N LYS A 172 79.23 -41.76 11.95
CA LYS A 172 80.29 -40.75 11.72
C LYS A 172 79.94 -39.32 11.27
N ASP A 173 78.69 -38.87 11.33
CA ASP A 173 78.34 -37.43 11.22
C ASP A 173 77.51 -36.94 12.42
N PRO A 174 77.64 -35.67 12.85
CA PRO A 174 76.91 -35.13 13.99
C PRO A 174 75.40 -35.04 13.68
N ALA A 175 74.57 -35.44 14.66
CA ALA A 175 73.12 -35.31 14.57
C ALA A 175 72.74 -33.84 14.35
N TYR A 176 71.93 -33.55 13.33
CA TYR A 176 71.47 -32.20 13.03
C TYR A 176 69.94 -32.15 12.96
N LEU A 177 69.39 -31.06 13.49
CA LEU A 177 67.97 -30.74 13.38
C LEU A 177 67.76 -30.03 12.04
N ALA A 178 66.97 -30.61 11.13
CA ALA A 178 66.63 -29.97 9.87
C ALA A 178 65.17 -29.49 9.90
N LEU A 179 64.99 -28.18 9.81
CA LEU A 179 63.70 -27.54 9.76
C LEU A 179 63.48 -27.03 8.33
N ARG A 180 62.53 -27.63 7.61
CA ARG A 180 62.23 -27.31 6.20
C ARG A 180 60.91 -26.56 6.12
N PHE A 181 60.96 -25.37 5.52
CA PHE A 181 59.78 -24.59 5.16
C PHE A 181 59.55 -24.69 3.65
N GLY A 182 58.32 -24.94 3.24
CA GLY A 182 57.88 -24.76 1.85
C GLY A 182 56.97 -23.55 1.76
N ILE A 183 57.26 -22.66 0.83
CA ILE A 183 56.39 -21.54 0.49
C ILE A 183 55.99 -21.72 -0.96
N THR A 184 54.70 -21.83 -1.23
CA THR A 184 54.18 -21.89 -2.60
C THR A 184 53.97 -20.47 -3.09
N LEU A 185 54.73 -20.10 -4.12
CA LEU A 185 54.61 -18.81 -4.78
C LEU A 185 53.75 -18.99 -6.04
N PRO A 186 52.55 -18.39 -6.12
CA PRO A 186 51.78 -18.39 -7.36
C PRO A 186 52.51 -17.49 -8.36
N LEU A 187 53.34 -18.09 -9.24
CA LEU A 187 54.16 -17.34 -10.19
C LEU A 187 53.35 -16.74 -11.35
N LEU A 188 52.14 -17.25 -11.62
CA LEU A 188 51.33 -16.87 -12.78
C LEU A 188 49.80 -16.83 -12.54
N ASP A 189 49.32 -16.86 -11.30
CA ASP A 189 47.87 -16.87 -11.05
C ASP A 189 47.29 -15.45 -10.98
N TRP A 190 47.02 -14.88 -12.14
CA TRP A 190 46.39 -13.57 -12.26
C TRP A 190 44.88 -13.70 -12.03
N ASN A 191 44.45 -13.93 -10.78
CA ASN A 191 43.04 -13.91 -10.36
C ASN A 191 42.36 -12.53 -10.55
N GLY A 192 42.98 -11.63 -11.31
CA GLY A 192 42.43 -10.33 -11.71
C GLY A 192 41.14 -10.44 -12.54
N ALA A 193 40.89 -11.55 -13.23
CA ALA A 193 39.58 -11.77 -13.87
C ALA A 193 38.47 -12.01 -12.84
N GLU A 194 38.71 -12.91 -11.87
CA GLU A 194 37.76 -13.23 -10.80
C GLU A 194 37.56 -12.05 -9.84
N LEU A 195 38.64 -11.37 -9.45
CA LEU A 195 38.55 -10.14 -8.65
C LEU A 195 37.77 -9.03 -9.37
N ARG A 196 37.93 -8.89 -10.69
CA ARG A 196 37.11 -7.96 -11.49
C ARG A 196 35.66 -8.39 -11.55
N ALA A 197 35.37 -9.69 -11.68
CA ALA A 197 34.01 -10.21 -11.66
C ALA A 197 33.32 -9.97 -10.32
N VAL A 198 34.00 -10.23 -9.19
CA VAL A 198 33.49 -9.96 -7.84
C VAL A 198 33.32 -8.45 -7.60
N ALA A 199 34.26 -7.62 -8.07
CA ALA A 199 34.11 -6.16 -8.00
C ALA A 199 32.91 -5.65 -8.83
N ALA A 200 32.70 -6.20 -10.03
CA ALA A 200 31.54 -5.87 -10.85
C ALA A 200 30.22 -6.32 -10.19
N LYS A 201 30.20 -7.51 -9.58
CA LYS A 201 29.07 -8.02 -8.79
C LYS A 201 28.77 -7.10 -7.60
N ARG A 202 29.79 -6.63 -6.89
CA ARG A 202 29.64 -5.65 -5.79
C ARG A 202 29.06 -4.33 -6.28
N ALA A 203 29.62 -3.78 -7.34
CA ALA A 203 29.16 -2.52 -7.94
C ALA A 203 27.70 -2.60 -8.41
N ARG A 204 27.30 -3.74 -9.00
CA ARG A 204 25.90 -4.00 -9.37
C ARG A 204 24.99 -4.00 -8.14
N ILE A 205 25.35 -4.71 -7.08
CA ILE A 205 24.55 -4.76 -5.84
C ILE A 205 24.45 -3.38 -5.20
N ASP A 206 25.51 -2.56 -5.23
CA ASP A 206 25.47 -1.18 -4.74
C ASP A 206 24.54 -0.28 -5.54
N GLN A 207 24.52 -0.43 -6.87
CA GLN A 207 23.58 0.28 -7.73
C GLN A 207 22.13 -0.14 -7.44
N GLU A 208 21.87 -1.44 -7.33
CA GLU A 208 20.55 -1.98 -6.98
C GLU A 208 20.09 -1.48 -5.58
N TYR A 209 20.98 -1.45 -4.59
CA TYR A 209 20.69 -0.93 -3.25
C TYR A 209 20.34 0.57 -3.27
N ARG A 210 21.09 1.38 -4.02
CA ARG A 210 20.82 2.83 -4.15
C ARG A 210 19.49 3.08 -4.85
N ALA A 211 19.20 2.34 -5.92
CA ALA A 211 17.94 2.41 -6.63
C ALA A 211 16.76 2.04 -5.72
N GLU A 212 16.85 0.94 -4.97
CA GLU A 212 15.82 0.52 -4.03
C GLU A 212 15.60 1.55 -2.91
N THR A 213 16.67 2.16 -2.40
CA THR A 213 16.58 3.18 -1.35
C THR A 213 15.88 4.44 -1.86
N GLN A 214 16.20 4.87 -3.09
CA GLN A 214 15.54 6.01 -3.73
C GLN A 214 14.07 5.72 -4.05
N GLU A 215 13.79 4.51 -4.54
CA GLU A 215 12.43 4.06 -4.82
C GLU A 215 11.58 4.01 -3.55
N LEU A 216 12.09 3.42 -2.46
CA LEU A 216 11.42 3.38 -1.18
C LEU A 216 11.14 4.80 -0.65
N ALA A 217 12.13 5.69 -0.72
CA ALA A 217 11.95 7.08 -0.29
C ALA A 217 10.90 7.82 -1.13
N SER A 218 10.89 7.60 -2.44
CA SER A 218 9.89 8.18 -3.35
C SER A 218 8.48 7.67 -3.04
N ARG A 219 8.32 6.35 -2.83
CA ARG A 219 7.03 5.74 -2.49
C ARG A 219 6.48 6.28 -1.17
N VAL A 220 7.32 6.40 -0.14
CA VAL A 220 6.91 6.96 1.17
C VAL A 220 6.49 8.42 1.03
N ARG A 221 7.28 9.26 0.34
CA ARG A 221 6.91 10.68 0.13
C ARG A 221 5.60 10.83 -0.63
N ARG A 222 5.45 10.10 -1.73
CA ARG A 222 4.22 10.12 -2.52
C ARG A 222 3.01 9.70 -1.67
N ALA A 223 3.12 8.63 -0.89
CA ALA A 223 2.02 8.18 -0.05
C ALA A 223 1.69 9.17 1.09
N LEU A 224 2.67 9.94 1.58
CA LEU A 224 2.42 11.04 2.53
C LEU A 224 1.71 12.22 1.85
N GLU A 225 2.15 12.62 0.65
CA GLU A 225 1.52 13.67 -0.13
C GLU A 225 0.07 13.31 -0.48
N GLU A 226 -0.15 12.12 -1.04
CA GLU A 226 -1.48 11.57 -1.35
C GLU A 226 -2.38 11.57 -0.09
N ARG A 227 -1.87 11.11 1.05
CA ARG A 227 -2.65 11.13 2.30
C ARG A 227 -3.01 12.55 2.74
N ALA A 228 -2.09 13.50 2.64
CA ALA A 228 -2.36 14.89 2.98
C ALA A 228 -3.44 15.51 2.07
N GLU A 229 -3.38 15.23 0.78
CA GLU A 229 -4.40 15.66 -0.19
C GLU A 229 -5.78 15.06 0.13
N GLN A 230 -5.85 13.75 0.44
CA GLN A 230 -7.11 13.12 0.81
C GLN A 230 -7.67 13.67 2.13
N ALA A 231 -6.82 13.93 3.12
CA ALA A 231 -7.23 14.55 4.39
C ALA A 231 -7.83 15.94 4.18
N GLU A 232 -7.21 16.74 3.31
CA GLU A 232 -7.72 18.06 2.95
C GLU A 232 -9.07 17.99 2.23
N LEU A 233 -9.23 17.03 1.29
CA LEU A 233 -10.51 16.81 0.61
C LEU A 233 -11.61 16.40 1.58
N VAL A 234 -11.32 15.45 2.49
CA VAL A 234 -12.28 15.03 3.52
C VAL A 234 -12.68 16.20 4.40
N ARG A 235 -11.73 17.05 4.82
CA ARG A 235 -12.02 18.27 5.59
C ARG A 235 -12.96 19.21 4.83
N ARG A 236 -12.65 19.54 3.58
CA ARG A 236 -13.50 20.42 2.75
C ARG A 236 -14.92 19.90 2.58
N TYR A 237 -15.08 18.59 2.38
CA TYR A 237 -16.41 18.00 2.28
C TYR A 237 -17.17 18.00 3.61
N ARG A 238 -16.50 17.78 4.76
CA ARG A 238 -17.10 17.91 6.08
C ARG A 238 -17.56 19.34 6.36
N GLU A 239 -16.78 20.34 5.96
CA GLU A 239 -17.15 21.76 6.10
C GLU A 239 -18.33 22.16 5.19
N ALA A 240 -18.44 21.55 4.00
CA ALA A 240 -19.54 21.80 3.06
C ALA A 240 -20.85 21.08 3.44
N GLU A 241 -20.78 19.98 4.17
CA GLU A 241 -21.93 19.16 4.60
C GLU A 241 -23.05 19.99 5.27
N PRO A 242 -22.80 20.83 6.30
CA PRO A 242 -23.86 21.61 6.93
C PRO A 242 -24.50 22.64 5.98
N VAL A 243 -23.72 23.21 5.05
CA VAL A 243 -24.25 24.17 4.05
C VAL A 243 -25.23 23.46 3.11
N LEU A 244 -24.87 22.27 2.65
CA LEU A 244 -25.70 21.44 1.77
C LEU A 244 -26.97 20.93 2.48
N GLU A 245 -26.84 20.49 3.74
CA GLU A 245 -27.98 20.03 4.53
C GLU A 245 -28.97 21.15 4.86
N ASN A 246 -28.47 22.33 5.25
CA ASN A 246 -29.33 23.48 5.50
C ASN A 246 -30.03 23.93 4.21
N GLY A 247 -29.32 23.92 3.07
CA GLY A 247 -29.91 24.18 1.76
C GLY A 247 -31.08 23.24 1.47
N LEU A 248 -30.91 21.93 1.69
CA LEU A 248 -31.99 20.95 1.50
C LEU A 248 -33.19 21.20 2.41
N LYS A 249 -32.95 21.56 3.68
CA LYS A 249 -34.03 21.88 4.64
C LYS A 249 -34.81 23.12 4.21
N HIS A 250 -34.13 24.20 3.82
CA HIS A 250 -34.78 25.42 3.38
C HIS A 250 -35.57 25.20 2.09
N LEU A 251 -34.99 24.47 1.14
CA LEU A 251 -35.64 24.24 -0.14
C LEU A 251 -36.80 23.24 -0.04
N GLY A 252 -36.71 22.25 0.85
CA GLY A 252 -37.86 21.40 1.20
C GLY A 252 -39.03 22.21 1.75
N ARG A 253 -38.77 23.16 2.67
CA ARG A 253 -39.82 24.05 3.20
C ARG A 253 -40.41 24.97 2.13
N ALA A 254 -39.58 25.53 1.25
CA ALA A 254 -40.05 26.36 0.15
C ALA A 254 -40.91 25.56 -0.85
N LEU A 255 -40.58 24.29 -1.08
CA LEU A 255 -41.38 23.40 -1.93
C LEU A 255 -42.76 23.12 -1.32
N GLU A 256 -42.83 22.90 0.01
CA GLU A 256 -44.11 22.73 0.73
C GLU A 256 -45.01 23.98 0.66
N LEU A 257 -44.40 25.17 0.62
CA LEU A 257 -45.10 26.45 0.47
C LEU A 257 -45.45 26.77 -0.99
N GLY A 258 -45.00 25.97 -1.97
CA GLY A 258 -45.18 26.23 -3.40
C GLY A 258 -44.29 27.34 -3.95
N GLU A 259 -43.28 27.77 -3.19
CA GLU A 259 -42.36 28.87 -3.53
C GLU A 259 -41.10 28.39 -4.26
N ALA A 260 -40.85 27.07 -4.29
CA ALA A 260 -39.69 26.47 -4.96
C ALA A 260 -40.07 25.49 -6.07
N ASP A 261 -39.15 25.35 -7.02
CA ASP A 261 -39.24 24.43 -8.16
C ASP A 261 -38.67 23.04 -7.79
N LEU A 262 -39.32 21.99 -8.28
CA LEU A 262 -38.89 20.59 -8.13
C LEU A 262 -37.51 20.36 -8.74
N LEU A 263 -37.21 21.04 -9.85
CA LEU A 263 -35.91 20.94 -10.50
C LEU A 263 -34.78 21.41 -9.57
N GLN A 264 -34.99 22.49 -8.82
CA GLN A 264 -34.01 22.99 -7.87
C GLN A 264 -33.77 21.99 -6.72
N MET A 265 -34.82 21.28 -6.28
CA MET A 265 -34.71 20.21 -5.28
C MET A 265 -33.90 19.03 -5.82
N ALA A 266 -34.19 18.57 -7.02
CA ALA A 266 -33.46 17.48 -7.67
C ALA A 266 -31.97 17.82 -7.86
N LEU A 267 -31.68 19.04 -8.31
CA LEU A 267 -30.31 19.52 -8.48
C LEU A 267 -29.55 19.58 -7.14
N LEU A 268 -30.17 20.10 -6.08
CA LEU A 268 -29.52 20.19 -4.78
C LEU A 268 -29.32 18.81 -4.15
N GLN A 269 -30.31 17.92 -4.21
CA GLN A 269 -30.19 16.54 -3.76
C GLN A 269 -29.05 15.80 -4.48
N THR A 270 -28.93 16.00 -5.79
CA THR A 270 -27.84 15.42 -6.59
C THR A 270 -26.48 15.94 -6.13
N ARG A 271 -26.35 17.24 -5.85
CA ARG A 271 -25.11 17.81 -5.30
C ARG A 271 -24.76 17.26 -3.92
N VAL A 272 -25.74 17.11 -3.03
CA VAL A 272 -25.53 16.55 -1.68
C VAL A 272 -25.05 15.10 -1.76
N LEU A 273 -25.70 14.28 -2.58
CA LEU A 273 -25.29 12.89 -2.78
C LEU A 273 -23.92 12.78 -3.45
N ALA A 274 -23.63 13.62 -4.44
CA ALA A 274 -22.33 13.66 -5.10
C ALA A 274 -21.21 14.04 -4.11
N ALA A 275 -21.43 15.06 -3.28
CA ALA A 275 -20.48 15.48 -2.24
C ALA A 275 -20.28 14.38 -1.18
N SER A 276 -21.36 13.76 -0.72
CA SER A 276 -21.31 12.66 0.25
C SER A 276 -20.53 11.46 -0.30
N ARG A 277 -20.76 11.09 -1.56
CA ARG A 277 -20.02 10.02 -2.25
C ARG A 277 -18.55 10.37 -2.42
N ALA A 278 -18.24 11.61 -2.80
CA ALA A 278 -16.87 12.07 -2.93
C ALA A 278 -16.12 12.04 -1.59
N ARG A 279 -16.77 12.44 -0.49
CA ARG A 279 -16.23 12.32 0.87
C ARG A 279 -15.93 10.88 1.26
N LEU A 280 -16.86 9.95 1.02
CA LEU A 280 -16.66 8.52 1.31
C LEU A 280 -15.49 7.95 0.50
N ARG A 281 -15.36 8.32 -0.78
CA ARG A 281 -14.23 7.91 -1.62
C ARG A 281 -12.91 8.49 -1.09
N ALA A 282 -12.84 9.78 -0.79
CA ALA A 282 -11.63 10.39 -0.23
C ALA A 282 -11.23 9.76 1.11
N THR A 283 -12.21 9.41 1.95
CA THR A 283 -11.97 8.72 3.22
C THR A 283 -11.41 7.30 3.00
N LEU A 284 -11.94 6.57 2.02
CA LEU A 284 -11.41 5.26 1.63
C LEU A 284 -9.99 5.37 1.08
N GLU A 285 -9.72 6.28 0.15
CA GLU A 285 -8.38 6.50 -0.41
C GLU A 285 -7.37 6.89 0.68
N CYS A 286 -7.79 7.73 1.63
CA CYS A 286 -6.99 8.05 2.81
C CYS A 286 -6.67 6.82 3.67
N ARG A 287 -7.62 5.89 3.83
CA ARG A 287 -7.37 4.65 4.55
C ARG A 287 -6.41 3.73 3.80
N LEU A 288 -6.55 3.63 2.47
CA LEU A 288 -5.69 2.81 1.62
C LEU A 288 -4.24 3.33 1.61
N THR A 289 -4.07 4.64 1.50
CA THR A 289 -2.74 5.29 1.60
C THR A 289 -2.12 5.11 2.98
N GLN A 290 -2.90 5.16 4.07
CA GLN A 290 -2.39 4.81 5.40
C GLN A 290 -1.93 3.35 5.46
N ILE A 291 -2.72 2.39 4.97
CA ILE A 291 -2.35 0.96 4.96
C ILE A 291 -1.05 0.75 4.16
N GLU A 292 -0.90 1.45 3.03
CA GLU A 292 0.31 1.41 2.22
C GLU A 292 1.52 1.99 2.97
N LEU A 293 1.36 3.12 3.67
CA LEU A 293 2.42 3.67 4.51
C LEU A 293 2.81 2.71 5.64
N GLU A 294 1.85 2.09 6.32
CA GLU A 294 2.11 1.10 7.36
C GLU A 294 2.87 -0.11 6.79
N ARG A 295 2.53 -0.55 5.57
CA ARG A 295 3.23 -1.63 4.87
C ARG A 295 4.68 -1.25 4.54
N LEU A 296 4.91 -0.04 4.04
CA LEU A 296 6.25 0.47 3.69
C LEU A 296 7.14 0.70 4.92
N VAL A 297 6.56 1.23 6.00
CA VAL A 297 7.27 1.57 7.24
C VAL A 297 7.47 0.35 8.13
N GLY A 298 6.59 -0.66 8.04
CA GLY A 298 6.60 -1.87 8.86
C GLY A 298 5.96 -1.70 10.24
N ALA A 299 5.31 -0.57 10.50
CA ALA A 299 4.67 -0.24 11.78
C ALA A 299 3.49 0.72 11.57
N GLU A 300 2.67 0.89 12.61
CA GLU A 300 1.61 1.89 12.63
C GLU A 300 2.19 3.31 12.50
N VAL A 301 1.55 4.12 11.65
CA VAL A 301 1.97 5.49 11.38
C VAL A 301 1.21 6.43 12.30
N PRO A 302 1.89 7.24 13.13
CA PRO A 302 1.21 8.17 14.03
C PRO A 302 0.45 9.24 13.24
N GLU A 303 -0.66 9.70 13.80
CA GLU A 303 -1.42 10.83 13.30
C GLU A 303 -0.77 12.15 13.75
N ALA A 304 -0.90 13.21 12.94
CA ALA A 304 -0.53 14.54 13.38
C ALA A 304 -1.45 14.97 14.53
N ARG A 305 -0.87 15.28 15.69
CA ARG A 305 -1.57 15.92 16.81
C ARG A 305 -1.74 17.41 16.55
#